data_AF-A0A7C4NL40-F1
#
_entry.id   AF-A0A7C4NL40-F1
#
_cell.length_a   1.000
_cell.length_b   1.000
_cell.length_c   1.000
_cell.angle_alpha   90.00
_cell.angle_beta   90.00
_cell.angle_gamma   90.00
#
_symmetry.space_group_name_H-M   'P 1'
#
loop_
_entity.id
_entity.type
_entity.pdbx_description
1 polymer ?
#
loop_
_entity_poly.entity_id
_entity_poly.type
_entity_poly.pdbx_seq_one_letter_code
_entity_poly.pdbx_strand_id
1 'polypeptide(L)'
;LTLIILIGFLLLVLSFIFLLIGNIGLILLCFKLHDRFKDALYMVAGILFIIGIFVGGVVSFVGWILLYVALGKTIASLRSQQAYITPQPPI
;
A
#
# COMPACT_ATOMS: atom_id res chain seq x y z
N LEU A 1 25.73 6.89 29.18
CA LEU A 1 24.86 7.88 28.49
C LEU A 1 25.23 8.03 27.01
N THR A 2 26.48 8.36 26.69
CA THR A 2 27.00 8.52 25.31
C THR A 2 26.82 7.29 24.40
N LEU A 3 27.03 6.07 24.90
CA LEU A 3 26.82 4.83 24.14
C LEU A 3 25.35 4.61 23.71
N ILE A 4 24.40 4.91 24.63
CA ILE A 4 22.96 4.77 24.38
C ILE A 4 22.52 5.76 23.31
N ILE A 5 23.03 7.00 23.37
CA ILE A 5 22.75 8.04 22.37
C ILE A 5 23.31 7.63 21.00
N LEU A 6 24.53 7.06 20.94
CA LEU A 6 25.14 6.61 19.69
C LEU A 6 24.33 5.50 19.01
N ILE A 7 23.89 4.50 19.79
CA ILE A 7 23.07 3.39 19.30
C ILE A 7 21.69 3.89 18.87
N GLY A 8 21.07 4.77 19.67
CA GLY A 8 19.78 5.36 19.35
C GLY A 8 19.82 6.20 18.06
N PHE A 9 20.90 6.97 17.85
CA PHE A 9 21.09 7.74 16.62
C PHE A 9 21.25 6.83 15.40
N LEU A 10 22.02 5.75 15.52
CA LEU A 10 22.20 4.77 14.45
C LEU A 10 20.88 4.08 14.07
N LEU A 11 20.07 3.70 15.07
CA LEU A 11 18.72 3.15 14.86
C LEU A 11 17.79 4.16 14.18
N LEU A 12 17.83 5.44 14.60
CA LEU A 12 17.02 6.50 14.02
C LEU A 12 17.34 6.71 12.53
N VAL A 13 18.63 6.72 12.17
CA VAL A 13 19.06 6.83 10.77
C VAL A 13 18.58 5.62 9.97
N LEU A 14 18.73 4.40 10.51
CA LEU A 14 18.29 3.18 9.83
C LEU A 14 16.77 3.16 9.61
N SER A 15 15.98 3.54 10.63
CA SER A 15 14.53 3.65 10.53
C SER A 15 14.11 4.68 9.49
N PHE A 16 14.81 5.81 9.40
CA PHE A 16 14.52 6.84 8.40
C PHE A 16 14.73 6.34 6.97
N ILE A 17 15.83 5.61 6.72
CA ILE A 17 16.12 5.00 5.41
C ILE A 17 15.05 3.95 5.06
N PHE A 18 14.69 3.09 6.01
CA PHE A 18 13.65 2.08 5.82
C PHE A 18 12.28 2.70 5.53
N LEU A 19 11.94 3.80 6.20
CA LEU A 19 10.70 4.55 5.97
C LEU A 19 10.66 5.13 4.55
N LEU A 20 11.79 5.67 4.07
CA LEU A 20 11.90 6.23 2.73
C LEU A 20 11.69 5.14 1.67
N ILE A 21 12.39 4.01 1.81
CA ILE A 21 12.27 2.86 0.90
C ILE A 21 10.83 2.31 0.92
N GLY A 22 10.21 2.22 2.09
CA GLY A 22 8.85 1.72 2.27
C GLY A 22 7.82 2.58 1.57
N ASN A 23 7.93 3.91 1.68
CA ASN A 23 7.05 4.85 1.00
C ASN A 23 7.16 4.73 -0.52
N ILE A 24 8.37 4.63 -1.07
CA ILE A 24 8.58 4.44 -2.52
C ILE A 24 7.98 3.09 -2.97
N GLY A 25 8.19 2.03 -2.20
CA GLY A 25 7.61 0.71 -2.46
C GLY A 25 6.09 0.72 -2.50
N LEU A 26 5.44 1.44 -1.58
CA LEU A 26 3.98 1.64 -1.52
C LEU A 26 3.44 2.33 -2.76
N ILE A 27 4.12 3.38 -3.21
CA ILE A 27 3.75 4.13 -4.41
C ILE A 27 3.83 3.21 -5.64
N LEU A 28 4.94 2.48 -5.81
CA LEU A 28 5.10 1.51 -6.89
C LEU A 28 4.04 0.40 -6.84
N LEU A 29 3.72 -0.10 -5.64
CA LEU A 29 2.69 -1.13 -5.45
C LEU A 29 1.33 -0.62 -5.93
N CYS A 30 0.95 0.60 -5.54
CA CYS A 30 -0.30 1.22 -5.98
C CYS A 30 -0.38 1.36 -7.51
N PHE A 31 0.69 1.85 -8.16
CA PHE A 31 0.73 1.94 -9.62
C PHE A 31 0.65 0.58 -10.30
N LYS A 32 1.35 -0.43 -9.77
CA LYS A 32 1.31 -1.78 -10.33
C LYS A 32 -0.06 -2.45 -10.17
N LEU A 33 -0.75 -2.23 -9.06
CA LEU A 33 -2.12 -2.73 -8.86
C LEU A 33 -3.12 -1.98 -9.75
N HIS A 34 -2.95 -0.67 -9.92
CA HIS A 34 -3.75 0.10 -10.86
C HIS A 34 -3.62 -0.45 -12.29
N ASP A 35 -2.39 -0.74 -12.75
CA ASP A 35 -2.16 -1.32 -14.08
C ASP A 35 -2.82 -2.70 -14.25
N ARG A 36 -2.75 -3.53 -13.21
CA ARG A 36 -3.28 -4.91 -13.22
C ARG A 36 -4.80 -4.99 -13.13
N PHE A 37 -5.42 -4.14 -12.33
CA PHE A 37 -6.86 -4.21 -12.02
C PHE A 37 -7.66 -3.05 -12.63
N LYS A 38 -7.00 -2.08 -13.27
CA LYS A 38 -7.58 -0.84 -13.84
C LYS A 38 -8.49 -0.09 -12.87
N ASP A 39 -8.27 -0.26 -11.58
CA ASP A 39 -9.07 0.32 -10.51
C ASP A 39 -8.49 1.67 -10.10
N ALA A 40 -9.27 2.75 -10.29
CA ALA A 40 -8.84 4.11 -9.95
C ALA A 40 -8.54 4.31 -8.46
N LEU A 41 -9.11 3.47 -7.59
CA LEU A 41 -8.88 3.52 -6.14
C LEU A 41 -7.40 3.30 -5.78
N TYR A 42 -6.70 2.43 -6.51
CA TYR A 42 -5.26 2.23 -6.33
C TYR A 42 -4.44 3.44 -6.75
N MET A 43 -4.84 4.10 -7.84
CA MET A 43 -4.19 5.32 -8.31
C MET A 43 -4.35 6.45 -7.28
N VAL A 44 -5.58 6.64 -6.76
CA VAL A 44 -5.85 7.65 -5.73
C VAL A 44 -5.07 7.35 -4.46
N ALA A 45 -5.00 6.09 -4.01
CA ALA A 45 -4.19 5.70 -2.86
C ALA A 45 -2.69 6.02 -3.07
N GLY A 46 -2.14 5.68 -4.23
CA GLY A 46 -0.74 5.98 -4.56
C GLY A 46 -0.43 7.48 -4.59
N ILE A 47 -1.32 8.29 -5.17
CA ILE A 47 -1.18 9.76 -5.18
C ILE A 47 -1.28 10.33 -3.76
N LEU A 48 -2.19 9.81 -2.92
CA LEU A 48 -2.28 10.20 -1.51
C LEU A 48 -1.01 9.87 -0.73
N PHE A 49 -0.35 8.75 -1.03
CA PHE A 49 0.96 8.43 -0.44
C PHE A 49 2.04 9.43 -0.85
N ILE A 50 2.08 9.83 -2.14
CA ILE A 50 3.01 10.86 -2.62
C ILE A 50 2.76 12.18 -1.89
N ILE A 51 1.51 12.65 -1.85
CA ILE A 51 1.15 13.90 -1.19
C ILE A 51 1.40 13.81 0.33
N GLY A 52 1.15 12.66 0.95
CA GLY A 52 1.37 12.41 2.37
C GLY A 52 2.83 12.54 2.80
N ILE A 53 3.80 12.34 1.90
CA ILE A 53 5.21 12.61 2.16
C ILE A 53 5.46 14.10 2.39
N PHE A 54 4.74 14.99 1.70
CA PHE A 54 4.95 16.45 1.75
C PHE A 54 3.98 17.19 2.70
N VAL A 55 2.73 16.73 2.81
CA VAL A 55 1.63 17.45 3.50
C VAL A 55 1.41 16.93 4.93
N GLY A 56 1.99 15.79 5.30
CA GLY A 56 1.96 15.25 6.66
C GLY A 56 1.11 13.97 6.82
N GLY A 57 1.26 13.33 7.99
CA GLY A 57 0.86 11.94 8.23
C GLY A 57 -0.63 11.62 8.07
N VAL A 58 -1.52 12.60 8.20
CA VAL A 58 -2.99 12.39 8.09
C VAL A 58 -3.38 11.97 6.67
N VAL A 59 -2.78 12.57 5.65
CA VAL A 59 -3.06 12.22 4.24
C VAL A 59 -2.57 10.81 3.93
N SER A 60 -1.41 10.45 4.48
CA SER A 60 -0.85 9.11 4.37
C SER A 60 -1.76 8.05 5.01
N PHE A 61 -2.39 8.39 6.15
CA PHE A 61 -3.37 7.52 6.81
C PHE A 61 -4.61 7.25 5.95
N VAL A 62 -5.15 8.28 5.28
CA VAL A 62 -6.27 8.10 4.34
C VAL A 62 -5.84 7.23 3.14
N GLY A 63 -4.59 7.39 2.66
CA GLY A 63 -4.00 6.56 1.62
C GLY A 63 -3.96 5.07 2.01
N TRP A 64 -3.58 4.76 3.25
CA TRP A 64 -3.61 3.40 3.79
C TRP A 64 -5.03 2.80 3.80
N ILE A 65 -6.04 3.58 4.20
CA ILE A 65 -7.43 3.10 4.22
C ILE A 65 -7.93 2.82 2.80
N LEU A 66 -7.69 3.74 1.86
CA LEU A 66 -8.07 3.57 0.46
C LEU A 66 -7.40 2.34 -0.16
N LEU A 67 -6.11 2.14 0.13
CA LEU A 67 -5.38 0.96 -0.28
C LEU A 67 -6.04 -0.31 0.28
N TYR A 68 -6.32 -0.36 1.58
CA TYR A 68 -6.98 -1.51 2.23
C TYR A 68 -8.33 -1.85 1.57
N VAL A 69 -9.17 -0.85 1.33
CA VAL A 69 -10.49 -1.03 0.69
C VAL A 69 -10.32 -1.52 -0.76
N ALA A 70 -9.38 -0.95 -1.50
CA ALA A 70 -9.09 -1.36 -2.88
C ALA A 70 -8.68 -2.84 -2.94
N LEU A 71 -7.75 -3.26 -2.06
CA LEU A 71 -7.34 -4.66 -1.95
C LEU A 71 -8.50 -5.59 -1.62
N GLY A 72 -9.33 -5.21 -0.65
CA GLY A 72 -10.51 -5.98 -0.27
C GLY A 72 -11.46 -6.19 -1.45
N LYS A 73 -11.71 -5.13 -2.23
CA LYS A 73 -12.56 -5.19 -3.43
C LYS A 73 -11.97 -6.12 -4.50
N THR A 74 -10.66 -6.03 -4.74
CA THR A 74 -9.98 -6.88 -5.71
C THR A 74 -9.99 -8.35 -5.29
N ILE A 75 -9.71 -8.66 -4.03
CA ILE A 75 -9.77 -10.03 -3.49
C ILE A 75 -11.20 -10.60 -3.63
N ALA A 76 -12.22 -9.80 -3.33
CA ALA A 76 -13.61 -10.21 -3.52
C ALA A 76 -13.92 -10.49 -5.00
N SER A 77 -13.49 -9.62 -5.92
CA SER A 77 -13.66 -9.80 -7.36
C SER A 77 -12.98 -11.06 -7.89
N LEU A 78 -11.75 -11.33 -7.43
CA LEU A 78 -11.00 -12.54 -7.79
C LEU A 78 -11.68 -13.80 -7.25
N ARG A 79 -12.17 -13.76 -6.01
CA ARG A 79 -12.93 -14.87 -5.41
C ARG A 79 -14.21 -15.15 -6.19
N SER A 80 -14.94 -14.13 -6.63
CA SER A 80 -16.15 -14.31 -7.46
C SER A 80 -15.84 -14.85 -8.85
N GLN A 81 -14.74 -14.39 -9.49
CA GLN A 81 -14.31 -14.96 -10.78
C GLN A 81 -13.91 -16.43 -10.64
N GLN A 82 -13.24 -16.79 -9.54
CA GLN A 82 -12.83 -18.17 -9.29
C GLN A 82 -14.01 -19.10 -9.00
N ALA A 83 -15.08 -18.57 -8.39
CA ALA A 83 -16.34 -19.30 -8.19
C ALA A 83 -17.10 -19.57 -9.50
N TYR A 84 -16.90 -18.77 -10.55
CA TYR A 84 -17.49 -19.01 -11.87
C TYR A 84 -16.70 -20.04 -12.71
N ILE A 85 -15.43 -20.31 -12.38
CA ILE A 85 -14.56 -21.22 -13.14
C ILE A 85 -14.79 -22.70 -12.78
N THR A 86 -15.48 -23.02 -11.68
CA THR A 86 -15.91 -24.41 -11.44
C THR A 86 -17.04 -24.77 -12.40
N PRO A 87 -16.89 -25.79 -13.27
CA PRO A 87 -17.96 -26.23 -14.15
C PRO A 87 -19.17 -26.61 -13.30
N GLN A 88 -20.30 -25.93 -13.48
CA GLN A 88 -21.55 -26.42 -12.91
C GLN A 88 -21.87 -27.75 -13.60
N PRO A 89 -22.04 -28.87 -12.86
CA PRO A 89 -22.53 -30.11 -13.44
C PRO A 89 -23.88 -29.83 -14.10
N PRO A 90 -24.11 -30.29 -15.34
CA PRO A 90 -25.44 -30.23 -15.95
C PRO A 90 -26.44 -30.91 -15.03
N ILE A 91 -27.49 -30.18 -14.65
CA ILE A 91 -28.69 -30.72 -13.96
C ILE A 91 -29.38 -31.77 -14.81
#